data_AF-X1S6Y9-F1
#
_entry.id   AF-X1S6Y9-F1
#
_cell.length_a   1.000
_cell.length_b   1.000
_cell.length_c   1.000
_cell.angle_alpha   90.00
_cell.angle_beta   90.00
_cell.angle_gamma   90.00
#
_symmetry.space_group_name_H-M   'P 1'
#
loop_
_entity.id
_entity.type
_entity.pdbx_description
1 polymer ?
#
loop_
_entity_poly.entity_id
_entity_poly.type
_entity_poly.pdbx_seq_one_letter_code
_entity_poly.pdbx_strand_id
1 'polypeptide(L)'
;CAGIRPSEKLKDKINELAKSIQKERKDVARRKLMKNQYWKLALEDLSNKKFQVAINEYSDTIPKLLEKNFYKQASLSLILSTLLMVKTKGASIAKSYLNDKLAKHKEHDLEDMPEIQITKELLSALDNKVLELIGLCLDLLIDKLTLFDPEILLLESLLPEKEERGEEEVKLTRKEVGEINLLNIEMDQIDGKLRQKEGDTRREREDFLKKCSVMKKRYYREVINSLESNSFKKAGLQYLELAKSISKRKDLRTSSLLILLHGLSLLKANEPIKEIKTNIKSFLDSLGLNKQLVEDTFHITLIKFYLNVISHNLDKYLSHIREMLELLPLFEEEKQLFEI
;
A
#
# COMPACT_ATOMS: atom_id res chain seq x y z
N CYS A 1 26.93 39.94 -5.85
CA CYS A 1 26.22 39.50 -4.63
C CYS A 1 24.79 39.13 -4.99
N ALA A 2 24.54 37.87 -5.33
CA ALA A 2 23.20 37.40 -5.69
C ALA A 2 22.38 37.19 -4.42
N GLY A 3 21.26 37.90 -4.31
CA GLY A 3 20.31 37.75 -3.20
C GLY A 3 19.57 36.42 -3.33
N ILE A 4 19.86 35.50 -2.43
CA ILE A 4 19.12 34.24 -2.23
C ILE A 4 17.64 34.60 -1.96
N ARG A 5 16.71 34.01 -2.71
CA ARG A 5 15.27 34.31 -2.57
C ARG A 5 14.80 33.86 -1.17
N PRO A 6 13.89 34.59 -0.49
CA PRO A 6 13.41 34.24 0.85
C PRO A 6 12.88 32.80 1.00
N SER A 7 12.40 32.20 -0.09
CA SER A 7 11.93 30.81 -0.13
C SER A 7 13.05 29.77 -0.05
N GLU A 8 14.25 30.05 -0.58
CA GLU A 8 15.38 29.10 -0.56
C GLU A 8 15.96 28.97 0.85
N LYS A 9 16.12 30.09 1.57
CA LYS A 9 16.57 30.07 2.98
C LYS A 9 15.63 29.28 3.89
N LEU A 10 14.32 29.33 3.62
CA LEU A 10 13.33 28.59 4.41
C LEU A 10 13.40 27.09 4.13
N LYS A 11 13.61 26.70 2.86
CA LYS A 11 13.83 25.30 2.46
C LYS A 11 15.10 24.73 3.11
N ASP A 12 16.19 25.50 3.14
CA ASP A 12 17.43 25.08 3.78
C ASP A 12 17.24 24.83 5.28
N LYS A 13 16.56 25.75 5.98
CA LYS A 13 16.20 25.60 7.40
C LYS A 13 15.36 24.33 7.63
N ILE A 14 14.34 24.07 6.81
CA ILE A 14 13.48 22.88 6.93
C ILE A 14 14.28 21.60 6.71
N ASN A 15 15.17 21.58 5.72
CA ASN A 15 16.05 20.45 5.45
C ASN A 15 17.07 20.21 6.57
N GLU A 16 17.60 21.26 7.19
CA GLU A 16 18.46 21.15 8.37
C GLU A 16 17.71 20.57 9.57
N LEU A 17 16.48 21.03 9.83
CA LEU A 17 15.63 20.45 10.87
C LEU A 17 15.36 18.96 10.59
N ALA A 18 15.05 18.58 9.35
CA ALA A 18 14.77 17.20 9.01
C ALA A 18 15.98 16.26 9.16
N LYS A 19 17.22 16.75 9.02
CA LYS A 19 18.43 15.94 9.28
C LYS A 19 18.54 15.51 10.75
N SER A 20 17.97 16.28 11.66
CA SER A 20 17.96 15.95 13.09
C SER A 20 16.86 14.94 13.48
N ILE A 21 15.90 14.66 12.60
CA ILE A 21 14.87 13.65 12.81
C ILE A 21 15.38 12.31 12.31
N GLN A 22 15.74 11.42 13.24
CA GLN A 22 16.16 10.06 12.91
C GLN A 22 15.07 9.04 13.21
N LYS A 23 14.69 8.28 12.18
CA LYS A 23 13.77 7.13 12.30
C LYS A 23 14.54 5.92 12.83
N GLU A 24 14.78 5.90 14.13
CA GLU A 24 15.47 4.79 14.77
C GLU A 24 14.60 3.53 14.79
N ARG A 25 15.20 2.36 14.49
CA ARG A 25 14.50 1.07 14.56
C ARG A 25 13.87 0.80 15.93
N LYS A 26 14.49 1.30 17.00
CA LYS A 26 13.99 1.17 18.38
C LYS A 26 12.70 1.95 18.60
N ASP A 27 12.62 3.17 18.04
CA ASP A 27 11.43 4.01 18.16
C ASP A 27 10.24 3.44 17.36
N VAL A 28 10.52 2.87 16.18
CA VAL A 28 9.50 2.14 15.37
C VAL A 28 8.96 0.92 16.14
N ALA A 29 9.85 0.09 16.69
CA ALA A 29 9.45 -1.10 17.45
C ALA A 29 8.65 -0.71 18.71
N ARG A 30 9.11 0.31 19.44
CA ARG A 30 8.43 0.82 20.64
C ARG A 30 7.02 1.32 20.31
N ARG A 31 6.88 2.09 19.23
CA ARG A 31 5.56 2.57 18.78
C ARG A 31 4.62 1.41 18.43
N LYS A 32 5.11 0.40 17.70
CA LYS A 32 4.31 -0.79 17.35
C LYS A 32 3.78 -1.52 18.60
N LEU A 33 4.61 -1.69 19.63
CA LEU A 33 4.20 -2.31 20.90
C LEU A 33 3.15 -1.47 21.66
N MET A 34 3.28 -0.15 21.59
CA MET A 34 2.38 0.81 22.24
C MET A 34 1.05 0.99 21.49
N LYS A 35 0.93 0.50 20.25
CA LYS A 35 -0.24 0.67 19.37
C LYS A 35 -1.56 0.42 20.09
N ASN A 36 -1.70 -0.77 20.68
CA ASN A 36 -2.96 -1.18 21.27
C ASN A 36 -3.33 -0.39 22.54
N GLN A 37 -2.33 0.08 23.27
CA GLN A 37 -2.51 0.80 24.53
C GLN A 37 -2.88 2.27 24.33
N TYR A 38 -2.33 2.90 23.30
CA TYR A 38 -2.39 4.36 23.14
C TYR A 38 -3.15 4.83 21.90
N TRP A 39 -3.10 4.08 20.79
CA TRP A 39 -3.60 4.58 19.50
C TRP A 39 -4.61 3.66 18.82
N LYS A 40 -5.02 2.55 19.45
CA LYS A 40 -5.98 1.60 18.84
C LYS A 40 -7.24 2.32 18.35
N LEU A 41 -7.90 3.04 19.25
CA LEU A 41 -9.15 3.73 18.96
C LEU A 41 -8.91 4.86 17.94
N ALA A 42 -7.87 5.68 18.17
CA ALA A 42 -7.51 6.78 17.27
C ALA A 42 -7.28 6.32 15.82
N LEU A 43 -6.64 5.16 15.63
CA LEU A 43 -6.39 4.57 14.32
C LEU A 43 -7.65 3.96 13.71
N GLU A 44 -8.49 3.30 14.50
CA GLU A 44 -9.78 2.78 14.05
C GLU A 44 -10.70 3.91 13.60
N ASP A 45 -10.83 4.97 14.40
CA ASP A 45 -11.67 6.13 14.08
C ASP A 45 -11.10 6.99 12.95
N LEU A 46 -9.77 7.09 12.83
CA LEU A 46 -9.12 7.69 11.66
C LEU A 46 -9.46 6.91 10.39
N SER A 47 -9.34 5.58 10.43
CA SER A 47 -9.66 4.70 9.29
C SER A 47 -11.14 4.77 8.91
N ASN A 48 -12.01 4.91 9.91
CA ASN A 48 -13.46 5.08 9.74
C ASN A 48 -13.87 6.53 9.42
N LYS A 49 -12.91 7.43 9.15
CA LYS A 49 -13.13 8.85 8.83
C LYS A 49 -13.89 9.65 9.91
N LYS A 50 -13.92 9.16 11.16
CA LYS A 50 -14.47 9.90 12.31
C LYS A 50 -13.44 10.91 12.82
N PHE A 51 -13.09 11.88 11.98
CA PHE A 51 -11.94 12.76 12.21
C PHE A 51 -12.02 13.55 13.52
N GLN A 52 -13.20 14.04 13.90
CA GLN A 52 -13.35 14.77 15.17
C GLN A 52 -13.13 13.88 16.39
N VAL A 53 -13.50 12.60 16.31
CA VAL A 53 -13.29 11.63 17.39
C VAL A 53 -11.80 11.26 17.44
N ALA A 54 -11.18 10.97 16.30
CA ALA A 54 -9.75 10.70 16.21
C ALA A 54 -8.89 11.88 16.72
N ILE A 55 -9.27 13.13 16.45
CA ILE A 55 -8.62 14.33 17.01
C ILE A 55 -8.61 14.28 18.54
N ASN A 56 -9.77 13.98 19.14
CA ASN A 56 -9.89 13.90 20.60
C ASN A 56 -9.05 12.75 21.15
N GLU A 57 -9.07 11.59 20.51
CA GLU A 57 -8.31 10.42 20.97
C GLU A 57 -6.79 10.61 20.89
N TYR A 58 -6.27 11.20 19.80
CA TYR A 58 -4.86 11.59 19.73
C TYR A 58 -4.52 12.65 20.78
N SER A 59 -5.39 13.65 20.95
CA SER A 59 -5.24 14.71 21.96
C SER A 59 -5.18 14.19 23.38
N ASP A 60 -6.06 13.25 23.74
CA ASP A 60 -6.18 12.69 25.09
C ASP A 60 -5.03 11.74 25.43
N THR A 61 -4.31 11.29 24.41
CA THR A 61 -3.12 10.43 24.55
C THR A 61 -1.87 11.25 24.92
N ILE A 62 -1.80 12.52 24.52
CA ILE A 62 -0.66 13.42 24.78
C ILE A 62 -0.28 13.46 26.27
N PRO A 63 -1.16 13.84 27.22
CA PRO A 63 -0.78 13.92 28.63
C PRO A 63 -0.32 12.58 29.19
N LYS A 64 -0.96 11.46 28.79
CA LYS A 64 -0.60 10.10 29.23
C LYS A 64 0.80 9.67 28.78
N LEU A 65 1.25 10.19 27.64
CA LEU A 65 2.59 9.93 27.12
C LEU A 65 3.63 10.85 27.79
N LEU A 66 3.27 12.09 28.07
CA LEU A 66 4.11 13.06 28.76
C LEU A 66 4.40 12.66 30.22
N GLU A 67 3.40 12.17 30.95
CA GLU A 67 3.57 11.62 32.31
C GLU A 67 4.60 10.49 32.37
N LYS A 68 4.80 9.77 31.26
CA LYS A 68 5.76 8.68 31.13
C LYS A 68 7.06 9.07 30.42
N ASN A 69 7.28 10.37 30.18
CA ASN A 69 8.43 10.91 29.48
C ASN A 69 8.59 10.37 28.04
N PHE A 70 7.50 9.99 27.38
CA PHE A 70 7.48 9.54 25.97
C PHE A 70 7.30 10.73 25.02
N TYR A 71 8.24 11.68 25.07
CA TYR A 71 8.10 12.97 24.39
C TYR A 71 7.99 12.85 22.86
N LYS A 72 8.78 11.99 22.20
CA LYS A 72 8.67 11.74 20.74
C LYS A 72 7.31 11.19 20.32
N GLN A 73 6.69 10.38 21.16
CA GLN A 73 5.37 9.79 20.90
C GLN A 73 4.25 10.81 21.16
N ALA A 74 4.45 11.67 22.18
CA ALA A 74 3.55 12.78 22.48
C ALA A 74 3.59 13.84 21.38
N SER A 75 4.77 14.24 20.91
CA SER A 75 4.95 15.20 19.80
C SER A 75 4.26 14.69 18.55
N LEU A 76 4.41 13.40 18.22
CA LEU A 76 3.70 12.85 17.08
C LEU A 76 2.18 12.83 17.24
N SER A 77 1.67 12.48 18.42
CA SER A 77 0.21 12.52 18.68
C SER A 77 -0.34 13.94 18.53
N LEU A 78 0.44 14.95 18.92
CA LEU A 78 0.13 16.36 18.72
C LEU A 78 0.16 16.77 17.24
N ILE A 79 1.15 16.30 16.48
CA ILE A 79 1.23 16.55 15.03
C ILE A 79 -0.01 15.95 14.34
N LEU A 80 -0.38 14.70 14.65
CA LEU A 80 -1.50 14.02 14.02
C LEU A 80 -2.85 14.67 14.35
N SER A 81 -3.10 15.03 15.61
CA SER A 81 -4.32 15.75 15.98
C SER A 81 -4.39 17.13 15.32
N THR A 82 -3.24 17.80 15.14
CA THR A 82 -3.14 19.09 14.45
C THR A 82 -3.40 18.97 12.96
N LEU A 83 -2.83 17.97 12.27
CA LEU A 83 -3.06 17.74 10.84
C LEU A 83 -4.50 17.30 10.56
N LEU A 84 -5.13 16.56 11.47
CA LEU A 84 -6.57 16.31 11.40
C LEU A 84 -7.38 17.58 11.57
N MET A 85 -6.94 18.53 12.40
CA MET A 85 -7.55 19.84 12.51
C MET A 85 -7.42 20.64 11.20
N VAL A 86 -6.27 20.54 10.51
CA VAL A 86 -6.09 21.13 9.17
C VAL A 86 -7.15 20.57 8.23
N LYS A 87 -7.30 19.24 8.19
CA LYS A 87 -8.24 18.55 7.30
C LYS A 87 -9.71 18.89 7.58
N THR A 88 -10.06 19.14 8.84
CA THR A 88 -11.47 19.35 9.24
C THR A 88 -11.88 20.81 9.34
N LYS A 89 -10.96 21.70 9.75
CA LYS A 89 -11.24 23.10 10.09
C LYS A 89 -10.28 24.11 9.43
N GLY A 90 -9.26 23.65 8.71
CA GLY A 90 -8.30 24.50 8.01
C GLY A 90 -7.07 24.87 8.85
N ALA A 91 -6.05 25.41 8.16
CA ALA A 91 -4.70 25.65 8.72
C ALA A 91 -4.68 26.69 9.85
N SER A 92 -5.42 27.80 9.72
CA SER A 92 -5.51 28.84 10.74
C SER A 92 -6.06 28.32 12.09
N ILE A 93 -7.11 27.49 12.05
CA ILE A 93 -7.67 26.86 13.26
C ILE A 93 -6.70 25.82 13.82
N ALA A 94 -6.06 25.02 12.96
CA ALA A 94 -5.05 24.06 13.37
C ALA A 94 -3.83 24.71 14.03
N LYS A 95 -3.39 25.87 13.54
CA LYS A 95 -2.31 26.67 14.14
C LYS A 95 -2.65 27.19 15.52
N SER A 96 -3.88 27.70 15.68
CA SER A 96 -4.38 28.11 17.00
C SER A 96 -4.45 26.92 17.97
N TYR A 97 -4.93 25.77 17.49
CA TYR A 97 -4.99 24.53 18.25
C TYR A 97 -3.61 24.03 18.68
N LEU A 98 -2.62 24.02 17.77
CA LEU A 98 -1.24 23.61 18.08
C LEU A 98 -0.64 24.51 19.16
N ASN A 99 -0.80 25.82 19.03
CA ASN A 99 -0.25 26.79 19.99
C ASN A 99 -0.91 26.64 21.38
N ASP A 100 -2.23 26.43 21.45
CA ASP A 100 -2.93 26.18 22.71
C ASP A 100 -2.41 24.90 23.39
N LYS A 101 -2.19 23.83 22.62
CA LYS A 101 -1.65 22.57 23.14
C LYS A 101 -0.19 22.68 23.58
N LEU A 102 0.66 23.40 22.85
CA LEU A 102 2.04 23.65 23.27
C LEU A 102 2.09 24.51 24.53
N ALA A 103 1.24 25.55 24.64
CA ALA A 103 1.16 26.38 25.83
C ALA A 103 0.72 25.59 27.08
N LYS A 104 -0.23 24.66 26.92
CA LYS A 104 -0.69 23.76 28.00
C LYS A 104 0.37 22.77 28.49
N HIS A 105 1.37 22.48 27.67
CA HIS A 105 2.43 21.51 27.96
C HIS A 105 3.82 22.14 27.88
N LYS A 106 3.92 23.43 28.22
CA LYS A 106 5.15 24.23 28.10
C LYS A 106 6.32 23.65 28.89
N GLU A 107 6.04 22.96 29.99
CA GLU A 107 7.03 22.31 30.87
C GLU A 107 7.78 21.12 30.23
N HIS A 108 7.37 20.68 29.05
CA HIS A 108 7.95 19.53 28.35
C HIS A 108 8.74 19.89 27.09
N ASP A 109 8.94 21.18 26.81
CA ASP A 109 9.76 21.72 25.71
C ASP A 109 9.47 21.09 24.32
N LEU A 110 8.23 20.63 24.09
CA LEU A 110 7.83 20.03 22.80
C LEU A 110 7.96 21.00 21.63
N GLU A 111 7.93 22.31 21.91
CA GLU A 111 8.05 23.38 20.93
C GLU A 111 9.41 23.39 20.21
N ASP A 112 10.47 22.92 20.89
CA ASP A 112 11.82 22.86 20.35
C ASP A 112 12.07 21.61 19.50
N MET A 113 11.11 20.68 19.46
CA MET A 113 11.26 19.45 18.68
C MET A 113 11.26 19.75 17.17
N PRO A 114 12.22 19.18 16.40
CA PRO A 114 12.33 19.45 14.97
C PRO A 114 11.05 19.13 14.19
N GLU A 115 10.36 18.03 14.53
CA GLU A 115 9.10 17.66 13.88
C GLU A 115 7.96 18.66 14.15
N ILE A 116 7.93 19.28 15.33
CA ILE A 116 6.94 20.31 15.68
C ILE A 116 7.27 21.61 14.94
N GLN A 117 8.54 21.96 14.82
CA GLN A 117 8.98 23.12 14.05
C GLN A 117 8.64 22.97 12.55
N ILE A 118 8.90 21.79 11.94
CA ILE A 118 8.47 21.50 10.56
C ILE A 118 6.94 21.63 10.43
N THR A 119 6.18 21.15 11.42
CA THR A 119 4.71 21.27 11.42
C THR A 119 4.25 22.74 11.49
N LYS A 120 4.93 23.61 12.24
CA LYS A 120 4.63 25.06 12.27
C LYS A 120 4.92 25.75 10.93
N GLU A 121 6.02 25.36 10.28
CA GLU A 121 6.36 25.85 8.94
C GLU A 121 5.34 25.35 7.90
N LEU A 122 4.90 24.09 7.99
CA LEU A 122 3.81 23.54 7.17
C LEU A 122 2.50 24.33 7.34
N LEU A 123 2.07 24.60 8.57
CA LEU A 123 0.86 25.38 8.82
C LEU A 123 0.96 26.79 8.25
N SER A 124 2.13 27.42 8.36
CA SER A 124 2.37 28.74 7.79
C SER A 124 2.42 28.69 6.26
N ALA A 125 2.95 27.62 5.66
CA ALA A 125 2.93 27.41 4.22
C ALA A 125 1.50 27.17 3.70
N LEU A 126 0.67 26.44 4.46
CA LEU A 126 -0.75 26.22 4.14
C LEU A 126 -1.57 27.51 4.20
N ASP A 127 -1.38 28.35 5.24
CA ASP A 127 -2.05 29.65 5.33
C ASP A 127 -1.68 30.57 4.16
N ASN A 128 -0.42 30.53 3.72
CA ASN A 128 0.10 31.34 2.61
C ASN A 128 0.01 30.67 1.24
N LYS A 129 -0.56 29.46 1.15
CA LYS A 129 -0.69 28.65 -0.08
C LYS A 129 0.62 28.44 -0.86
N VAL A 130 1.74 28.25 -0.16
CA VAL A 130 3.05 28.03 -0.79
C VAL A 130 3.26 26.54 -1.07
N LEU A 131 2.76 26.07 -2.23
CA LEU A 131 2.70 24.65 -2.60
C LEU A 131 4.04 23.91 -2.46
N GLU A 132 5.14 24.51 -2.91
CA GLU A 132 6.47 23.87 -2.82
C GLU A 132 6.89 23.57 -1.37
N LEU A 133 6.56 24.47 -0.43
CA LEU A 133 6.88 24.29 0.99
C LEU A 133 5.92 23.30 1.66
N ILE A 134 4.65 23.30 1.26
CA ILE A 134 3.67 22.32 1.72
C ILE A 134 4.13 20.91 1.34
N GLY A 135 4.48 20.71 0.07
CA GLY A 135 4.99 19.43 -0.44
C GLY A 135 6.27 19.00 0.29
N LEU A 136 7.25 19.89 0.42
CA LEU A 136 8.50 19.61 1.12
C LEU A 136 8.26 19.17 2.58
N CYS A 137 7.47 19.93 3.35
CA CYS A 137 7.21 19.61 4.74
C CYS A 137 6.49 18.27 4.90
N LEU A 138 5.46 18.00 4.09
CA LEU A 138 4.72 16.74 4.15
C LEU A 138 5.56 15.54 3.75
N ASP A 139 6.34 15.65 2.66
CA ASP A 139 7.26 14.59 2.23
C ASP A 139 8.28 14.25 3.34
N LEU A 140 8.83 15.26 4.01
CA LEU A 140 9.75 15.08 5.14
C LEU A 140 9.08 14.45 6.36
N LEU A 141 7.85 14.87 6.70
CA LEU A 141 7.11 14.30 7.81
C LEU A 141 6.75 12.82 7.55
N ILE A 142 6.33 12.48 6.33
CA ILE A 142 6.02 11.09 5.93
C ILE A 142 7.27 10.21 6.03
N ASP A 143 8.40 10.66 5.48
CA ASP A 143 9.65 9.89 5.46
C ASP A 143 10.22 9.68 6.87
N LYS A 144 10.30 10.77 7.65
CA LYS A 144 11.05 10.79 8.92
C LYS A 144 10.25 10.31 10.12
N LEU A 145 8.94 10.49 10.13
CA LEU A 145 8.14 10.13 11.30
C LEU A 145 7.86 8.62 11.37
N THR A 146 7.60 8.16 12.59
CA THR A 146 7.15 6.79 12.84
C THR A 146 5.63 6.76 12.72
N LEU A 147 5.13 6.66 11.49
CA LEU A 147 3.69 6.65 11.20
C LEU A 147 3.14 5.24 10.98
N PHE A 148 1.86 5.04 11.27
CA PHE A 148 1.06 3.91 10.81
C PHE A 148 0.37 4.22 9.49
N ASP A 149 -0.04 3.20 8.74
CA ASP A 149 -0.62 3.36 7.40
C ASP A 149 -1.80 4.36 7.34
N PRO A 150 -2.77 4.37 8.28
CA PRO A 150 -3.85 5.38 8.26
C PRO A 150 -3.36 6.82 8.47
N GLU A 151 -2.24 6.99 9.18
CA GLU A 151 -1.62 8.29 9.43
C GLU A 151 -0.84 8.77 8.19
N ILE A 152 -0.18 7.85 7.47
CA ILE A 152 0.48 8.16 6.19
C ILE A 152 -0.56 8.66 5.19
N LEU A 153 -1.67 7.93 5.02
CA LEU A 153 -2.78 8.32 4.13
C LEU A 153 -3.39 9.68 4.51
N LEU A 154 -3.41 10.03 5.80
CA LEU A 154 -3.83 11.37 6.24
C LEU A 154 -2.88 12.44 5.70
N LEU A 155 -1.56 12.26 5.84
CA LEU A 155 -0.57 13.24 5.39
C LEU A 155 -0.54 13.36 3.86
N GLU A 156 -0.61 12.23 3.14
CA GLU A 156 -0.67 12.21 1.67
C GLU A 156 -1.89 12.98 1.15
N SER A 157 -3.03 12.88 1.83
CA SER A 157 -4.23 13.64 1.45
C SER A 157 -4.11 15.17 1.61
N LEU A 158 -3.02 15.66 2.19
CA LEU A 158 -2.72 17.08 2.34
C LEU A 158 -1.65 17.56 1.33
N LEU A 159 -1.06 16.66 0.55
CA LEU A 159 -0.05 17.02 -0.45
C LEU A 159 -0.68 17.87 -1.57
N PRO A 160 0.01 18.93 -2.03
CA PRO A 160 -0.43 19.67 -3.20
C PRO A 160 -0.26 18.80 -4.45
N GLU A 161 -1.26 18.83 -5.35
CA GLU A 161 -1.23 18.13 -6.64
C GLU A 161 0.08 18.48 -7.38
N LYS A 162 1.00 17.51 -7.53
CA LYS A 162 2.27 17.68 -8.26
C LYS A 162 1.95 17.72 -9.76
N GLU A 163 2.18 18.85 -10.42
CA GLU A 163 2.08 18.95 -11.88
C GLU A 163 3.15 18.05 -12.56
N GLU A 164 2.69 17.29 -13.56
CA GLU A 164 3.41 16.42 -14.52
C GLU A 164 3.84 14.99 -14.09
N ARG A 165 2.89 14.03 -14.20
CA ARG A 165 2.84 12.99 -15.25
C ARG A 165 1.51 12.25 -15.12
N GLY A 166 0.77 12.17 -16.21
CA GLY A 166 -0.65 11.81 -16.23
C GLY A 166 -0.98 10.49 -15.55
N GLU A 167 -1.83 10.58 -14.54
CA GLU A 167 -3.03 9.79 -14.31
C GLU A 167 -3.95 10.66 -13.45
N GLU A 168 -5.20 10.83 -13.87
CA GLU A 168 -6.19 11.68 -13.20
C GLU A 168 -6.53 11.10 -11.81
N GLU A 169 -6.14 11.77 -10.72
CA GLU A 169 -6.82 11.58 -9.43
C GLU A 169 -8.07 12.46 -9.38
N VAL A 170 -9.17 11.87 -9.83
CA VAL A 170 -10.51 12.44 -9.73
C VAL A 170 -10.90 12.56 -8.25
N LYS A 171 -11.31 13.77 -7.83
CA LYS A 171 -11.95 13.99 -6.52
C LYS A 171 -13.24 13.15 -6.45
N LEU A 172 -13.17 12.05 -5.69
CA LEU A 172 -14.26 11.08 -5.62
C LEU A 172 -15.56 11.73 -5.12
N THR A 173 -16.56 11.81 -6.00
CA THR A 173 -17.92 12.22 -5.66
C THR A 173 -18.59 11.20 -4.70
N ARG A 174 -19.73 11.53 -4.07
CA ARG A 174 -20.51 10.58 -3.24
C ARG A 174 -20.81 9.25 -3.94
N LYS A 175 -20.83 9.24 -5.27
CA LYS A 175 -21.01 8.05 -6.11
C LYS A 175 -19.76 7.16 -6.09
N GLU A 176 -18.59 7.75 -6.22
CA GLU A 176 -17.30 7.06 -6.24
C GLU A 176 -16.91 6.49 -4.85
N VAL A 177 -17.33 7.10 -3.74
CA VAL A 177 -17.23 6.48 -2.39
C VAL A 177 -18.12 5.23 -2.28
N GLY A 178 -19.30 5.27 -2.89
CA GLY A 178 -20.18 4.10 -3.02
C GLY A 178 -19.54 3.00 -3.86
N GLU A 179 -18.90 3.37 -4.98
CA GLU A 179 -18.18 2.44 -5.87
C GLU A 179 -16.97 1.80 -5.18
N ILE A 180 -16.20 2.55 -4.37
CA ILE A 180 -15.11 1.98 -3.57
C ILE A 180 -15.61 1.04 -2.48
N ASN A 181 -16.74 1.37 -1.83
CA ASN A 181 -17.34 0.47 -0.83
C ASN A 181 -17.87 -0.81 -1.49
N LEU A 182 -18.52 -0.69 -2.65
CA LEU A 182 -18.92 -1.84 -3.46
C LEU A 182 -17.72 -2.68 -3.88
N LEU A 183 -16.65 -2.05 -4.36
CA LEU A 183 -15.41 -2.72 -4.73
C LEU A 183 -14.79 -3.46 -3.53
N ASN A 184 -14.78 -2.86 -2.34
CA ASN A 184 -14.31 -3.53 -1.12
C ASN A 184 -15.16 -4.74 -0.76
N ILE A 185 -16.49 -4.63 -0.85
CA ILE A 185 -17.41 -5.77 -0.63
C ILE A 185 -17.16 -6.87 -1.66
N GLU A 186 -16.99 -6.51 -2.94
CA GLU A 186 -16.65 -7.48 -4.00
C GLU A 186 -15.30 -8.15 -3.73
N MET A 187 -14.29 -7.40 -3.30
CA MET A 187 -12.98 -7.96 -2.95
C MET A 187 -13.06 -8.87 -1.73
N ASP A 188 -13.82 -8.52 -0.69
CA ASP A 188 -14.05 -9.38 0.47
C ASP A 188 -14.76 -10.69 0.08
N GLN A 189 -15.72 -10.62 -0.85
CA GLN A 189 -16.38 -11.82 -1.38
C GLN A 189 -15.41 -12.71 -2.17
N ILE A 190 -14.53 -12.12 -2.98
CA ILE A 190 -13.52 -12.86 -3.73
C ILE A 190 -12.50 -13.49 -2.78
N ASP A 191 -12.02 -12.76 -1.77
CA ASP A 191 -11.12 -13.27 -0.72
C ASP A 191 -11.78 -14.47 0.00
N GLY A 192 -13.05 -14.34 0.38
CA GLY A 192 -13.82 -15.43 0.97
C GLY A 192 -13.93 -16.68 0.08
N LYS A 193 -14.19 -16.50 -1.23
CA LYS A 193 -14.23 -17.59 -2.21
C LYS A 193 -12.87 -18.25 -2.40
N LEU A 194 -11.78 -17.48 -2.38
CA LEU A 194 -10.43 -18.00 -2.48
C LEU A 194 -10.08 -18.83 -1.24
N ARG A 195 -10.35 -18.31 -0.03
CA ARG A 195 -10.16 -19.02 1.24
C ARG A 195 -10.89 -20.36 1.30
N GLN A 196 -12.12 -20.42 0.79
CA GLN A 196 -12.87 -21.68 0.70
C GLN A 196 -12.16 -22.73 -0.18
N LYS A 197 -11.48 -22.30 -1.24
CA LYS A 197 -10.77 -23.17 -2.20
C LYS A 197 -9.33 -23.50 -1.77
N GLU A 198 -8.79 -22.84 -0.74
CA GLU A 198 -7.44 -23.11 -0.23
C GLU A 198 -7.30 -24.53 0.29
N GLY A 199 -8.34 -25.05 0.97
CA GLY A 199 -8.32 -26.41 1.52
C GLY A 199 -8.12 -27.47 0.45
N ASP A 200 -8.83 -27.36 -0.67
CA ASP A 200 -8.70 -28.26 -1.82
C ASP A 200 -7.34 -28.11 -2.49
N THR A 201 -6.91 -26.86 -2.71
CA THR A 201 -5.62 -26.55 -3.33
C THR A 201 -4.46 -27.12 -2.51
N ARG A 202 -4.52 -27.00 -1.18
CA ARG A 202 -3.51 -27.50 -0.26
C ARG A 202 -3.44 -29.03 -0.26
N ARG A 203 -4.60 -29.71 -0.23
CA ARG A 203 -4.67 -31.19 -0.25
C ARG A 203 -4.09 -31.77 -1.53
N GLU A 204 -4.35 -31.12 -2.66
CA GLU A 204 -3.99 -31.64 -3.98
C GLU A 204 -2.63 -31.14 -4.48
N ARG A 205 -1.96 -30.28 -3.71
CA ARG A 205 -0.71 -29.60 -4.10
C ARG A 205 0.37 -30.58 -4.55
N GLU A 206 0.65 -31.59 -3.75
CA GLU A 206 1.76 -32.52 -4.01
C GLU A 206 1.50 -33.37 -5.26
N ASP A 207 0.29 -33.90 -5.41
CA ASP A 207 -0.06 -34.73 -6.57
C ASP A 207 -0.09 -33.92 -7.86
N PHE A 208 -0.54 -32.66 -7.76
CA PHE A 208 -0.47 -31.73 -8.88
C PHE A 208 0.99 -31.44 -9.28
N LEU A 209 1.85 -31.16 -8.31
CA LEU A 209 3.27 -30.89 -8.56
C LEU A 209 3.99 -32.13 -9.13
N LYS A 210 3.67 -33.34 -8.66
CA LYS A 210 4.18 -34.59 -9.25
C LYS A 210 3.82 -34.71 -10.73
N LYS A 211 2.56 -34.41 -11.08
CA LYS A 211 2.09 -34.40 -12.47
C LYS A 211 2.87 -33.37 -13.31
N CYS A 212 3.03 -32.14 -12.82
CA CYS A 212 3.83 -31.11 -13.49
C CYS A 212 5.30 -31.52 -13.64
N SER A 213 5.88 -32.18 -12.63
CA SER A 213 7.27 -32.64 -12.63
C SER A 213 7.57 -33.65 -13.75
N VAL A 214 6.64 -34.57 -14.03
CA VAL A 214 6.75 -35.50 -15.16
C VAL A 214 6.79 -34.75 -16.50
N MET A 215 6.08 -33.62 -16.58
CA MET A 215 6.01 -32.76 -17.75
C MET A 215 7.18 -31.77 -17.85
N LYS A 216 7.96 -31.55 -16.77
CA LYS A 216 8.97 -30.49 -16.67
C LYS A 216 9.96 -30.52 -17.83
N LYS A 217 10.54 -31.69 -18.10
CA LYS A 217 11.55 -31.88 -19.17
C LYS A 217 11.04 -31.58 -20.57
N ARG A 218 9.76 -31.90 -20.85
CA ARG A 218 9.18 -31.84 -22.20
C ARG A 218 8.53 -30.49 -22.51
N TYR A 219 7.96 -29.84 -21.50
CA TYR A 219 7.10 -28.66 -21.72
C TYR A 219 7.58 -27.40 -20.99
N TYR A 220 8.21 -27.54 -19.83
CA TYR A 220 8.55 -26.37 -18.98
C TYR A 220 9.99 -25.91 -19.15
N ARG A 221 10.87 -26.73 -19.76
CA ARG A 221 12.31 -26.44 -19.88
C ARG A 221 12.62 -25.02 -20.34
N GLU A 222 11.95 -24.55 -21.39
CA GLU A 222 12.22 -23.21 -21.92
C GLU A 222 11.83 -22.09 -20.94
N VAL A 223 10.72 -22.27 -20.23
CA VAL A 223 10.22 -21.31 -19.24
C VAL A 223 11.14 -21.29 -18.02
N ILE A 224 11.54 -22.46 -17.53
CA ILE A 224 12.46 -22.60 -16.40
C ILE A 224 13.79 -21.94 -16.70
N ASN A 225 14.37 -22.15 -17.89
CA ASN A 225 15.60 -21.48 -18.30
C ASN A 225 15.45 -19.94 -18.33
N SER A 226 14.28 -19.42 -18.75
CA SER A 226 14.01 -17.98 -18.72
C SER A 226 13.89 -17.45 -17.29
N LEU A 227 13.31 -18.23 -16.36
CA LEU A 227 13.25 -17.87 -14.94
C LEU A 227 14.62 -17.90 -14.26
N GLU A 228 15.44 -18.90 -14.54
CA GLU A 228 16.81 -19.00 -14.03
C GLU A 228 17.70 -17.84 -14.52
N SER A 229 17.43 -17.33 -15.71
CA SER A 229 18.12 -16.17 -16.29
C SER A 229 17.48 -14.83 -15.95
N ASN A 230 16.52 -14.78 -15.01
CA ASN A 230 15.78 -13.58 -14.61
C ASN A 230 15.07 -12.85 -15.77
N SER A 231 14.79 -13.55 -16.86
CA SER A 231 14.07 -13.00 -18.03
C SER A 231 12.56 -13.12 -17.83
N PHE A 232 12.02 -12.39 -16.84
CA PHE A 232 10.63 -12.55 -16.38
C PHE A 232 9.58 -12.26 -17.46
N LYS A 233 9.78 -11.21 -18.28
CA LYS A 233 8.88 -10.92 -19.41
C LYS A 233 8.80 -12.10 -20.39
N LYS A 234 9.96 -12.68 -20.72
CA LYS A 234 10.07 -13.82 -21.63
C LYS A 234 9.42 -15.06 -21.02
N ALA A 235 9.69 -15.34 -19.74
CA ALA A 235 9.06 -16.43 -19.00
C ALA A 235 7.53 -16.28 -19.02
N GLY A 236 7.01 -15.07 -18.78
CA GLY A 236 5.59 -14.77 -18.85
C GLY A 236 4.97 -15.12 -20.21
N LEU A 237 5.60 -14.69 -21.32
CA LEU A 237 5.11 -15.03 -22.65
C LEU A 237 5.14 -16.54 -22.94
N GLN A 238 6.20 -17.23 -22.50
CA GLN A 238 6.31 -18.69 -22.66
C GLN A 238 5.26 -19.44 -21.81
N TYR A 239 4.94 -18.97 -20.60
CA TYR A 239 3.83 -19.50 -19.80
C TYR A 239 2.48 -19.36 -20.51
N LEU A 240 2.22 -18.22 -21.17
CA LEU A 240 0.98 -18.01 -21.93
C LEU A 240 0.85 -18.99 -23.11
N GLU A 241 1.91 -19.17 -23.87
CA GLU A 241 1.92 -20.11 -24.99
C GLU A 241 1.80 -21.57 -24.52
N LEU A 242 2.45 -21.90 -23.40
CA LEU A 242 2.30 -23.21 -22.78
C LEU A 242 0.86 -23.41 -22.28
N ALA A 243 0.23 -22.41 -21.66
CA ALA A 243 -1.16 -22.48 -21.22
C ALA A 243 -2.11 -22.76 -22.38
N LYS A 244 -1.96 -22.08 -23.52
CA LYS A 244 -2.74 -22.34 -24.74
C LYS A 244 -2.53 -23.75 -25.28
N SER A 245 -1.30 -24.26 -25.22
CA SER A 245 -0.97 -25.61 -25.68
C SER A 245 -1.55 -26.70 -24.79
N ILE A 246 -1.55 -26.48 -23.47
CA ILE A 246 -2.09 -27.39 -22.46
C ILE A 246 -3.62 -27.35 -22.44
N SER A 247 -4.25 -26.18 -22.63
CA SER A 247 -5.71 -26.05 -22.71
C SER A 247 -6.30 -26.79 -23.91
N LYS A 248 -5.62 -26.79 -25.07
CA LYS A 248 -5.99 -27.59 -26.25
C LYS A 248 -6.04 -29.10 -25.96
N ARG A 249 -5.31 -29.57 -24.93
CA ARG A 249 -5.35 -30.97 -24.46
C ARG A 249 -6.42 -31.22 -23.41
N LYS A 250 -7.29 -30.23 -23.17
CA LYS A 250 -8.34 -30.23 -22.14
C LYS A 250 -7.82 -30.31 -20.71
N ASP A 251 -6.53 -30.05 -20.48
CA ASP A 251 -5.97 -29.94 -19.13
C ASP A 251 -6.15 -28.52 -18.59
N LEU A 252 -7.41 -28.20 -18.32
CA LEU A 252 -7.84 -26.85 -17.96
C LEU A 252 -7.22 -26.38 -16.65
N ARG A 253 -7.06 -27.30 -15.69
CA ARG A 253 -6.45 -27.01 -14.39
C ARG A 253 -4.98 -26.64 -14.47
N THR A 254 -4.21 -27.34 -15.30
CA THR A 254 -2.80 -26.97 -15.55
C THR A 254 -2.71 -25.67 -16.33
N SER A 255 -3.57 -25.49 -17.33
CA SER A 255 -3.62 -24.21 -18.06
C SER A 255 -3.96 -23.03 -17.16
N SER A 256 -4.81 -23.19 -16.14
CA SER A 256 -5.13 -22.10 -15.21
C SER A 256 -3.96 -21.70 -14.31
N LEU A 257 -3.19 -22.67 -13.80
CA LEU A 257 -1.95 -22.40 -13.06
C LEU A 257 -0.94 -21.66 -13.95
N LEU A 258 -0.77 -22.10 -15.20
CA LEU A 258 0.15 -21.48 -16.15
C LEU A 258 -0.23 -20.02 -16.45
N ILE A 259 -1.52 -19.70 -16.50
CA ILE A 259 -1.98 -18.30 -16.67
C ILE A 259 -1.72 -17.46 -15.41
N LEU A 260 -1.85 -18.04 -14.22
CA LEU A 260 -1.42 -17.36 -13.00
C LEU A 260 0.08 -17.06 -13.05
N LEU A 261 0.91 -18.03 -13.43
CA LEU A 261 2.36 -17.86 -13.54
C LEU A 261 2.77 -16.87 -14.64
N HIS A 262 2.03 -16.84 -15.75
CA HIS A 262 2.13 -15.78 -16.75
C HIS A 262 1.92 -14.40 -16.12
N GLY A 263 0.82 -14.22 -15.39
CA GLY A 263 0.50 -12.96 -14.74
C GLY A 263 1.55 -12.53 -13.72
N LEU A 264 2.00 -13.44 -12.85
CA LEU A 264 3.06 -13.15 -11.87
C LEU A 264 4.40 -12.80 -12.53
N SER A 265 4.77 -13.50 -13.61
CA SER A 265 6.00 -13.22 -14.35
C SER A 265 5.98 -11.83 -14.98
N LEU A 266 4.83 -11.42 -15.55
CA LEU A 266 4.68 -10.08 -16.13
C LEU A 266 4.62 -8.98 -15.05
N LEU A 267 3.99 -9.25 -13.91
CA LEU A 267 4.02 -8.35 -12.75
C LEU A 267 5.46 -8.13 -12.27
N LYS A 268 6.25 -9.21 -12.12
CA LYS A 268 7.65 -9.12 -11.72
C LYS A 268 8.53 -8.43 -12.77
N ALA A 269 8.12 -8.44 -14.03
CA ALA A 269 8.77 -7.68 -15.10
C ALA A 269 8.33 -6.21 -15.19
N ASN A 270 7.45 -5.74 -14.28
CA ASN A 270 6.85 -4.40 -14.31
C ASN A 270 6.07 -4.10 -15.60
N GLU A 271 5.42 -5.10 -16.20
CA GLU A 271 4.58 -4.87 -17.37
C GLU A 271 3.23 -4.25 -16.97
N PRO A 272 2.59 -3.44 -17.84
CA PRO A 272 1.35 -2.76 -17.52
C PRO A 272 0.21 -3.74 -17.16
N ILE A 273 -0.46 -3.52 -16.03
CA ILE A 273 -1.56 -4.38 -15.54
C ILE A 273 -2.66 -4.55 -16.60
N LYS A 274 -2.95 -3.49 -17.37
CA LYS A 274 -3.93 -3.51 -18.46
C LYS A 274 -3.59 -4.53 -19.54
N GLU A 275 -2.31 -4.70 -19.86
CA GLU A 275 -1.85 -5.70 -20.83
C GLU A 275 -2.00 -7.12 -20.27
N ILE A 276 -1.64 -7.32 -19.00
CA ILE A 276 -1.81 -8.61 -18.32
C ILE A 276 -3.29 -9.02 -18.30
N LYS A 277 -4.19 -8.10 -17.91
CA LYS A 277 -5.65 -8.31 -17.93
C LYS A 277 -6.15 -8.66 -19.34
N THR A 278 -5.65 -7.97 -20.37
CA THR A 278 -5.98 -8.25 -21.77
C THR A 278 -5.54 -9.65 -22.18
N ASN A 279 -4.33 -10.08 -21.83
CA ASN A 279 -3.82 -11.41 -22.15
C ASN A 279 -4.63 -12.52 -21.47
N ILE A 280 -4.93 -12.36 -20.19
CA ILE A 280 -5.77 -13.31 -19.44
C ILE A 280 -7.17 -13.39 -20.06
N LYS A 281 -7.78 -12.25 -20.39
CA LYS A 281 -9.09 -12.21 -21.05
C LYS A 281 -9.07 -12.90 -22.41
N SER A 282 -8.07 -12.60 -23.24
CA SER A 282 -7.89 -13.23 -24.56
C SER A 282 -7.74 -14.75 -24.44
N PHE A 283 -6.96 -15.22 -23.47
CA PHE A 283 -6.86 -16.64 -23.19
C PHE A 283 -8.22 -17.24 -22.80
N LEU A 284 -8.93 -16.64 -21.85
CA LEU A 284 -10.24 -17.13 -21.39
C LEU A 284 -11.28 -17.16 -22.52
N ASP A 285 -11.31 -16.12 -23.35
CA ASP A 285 -12.23 -16.03 -24.50
C ASP A 285 -11.92 -17.13 -25.54
N SER A 286 -10.65 -17.55 -25.66
CA SER A 286 -10.26 -18.66 -26.55
C SER A 286 -10.77 -20.04 -26.11
N LEU A 287 -11.25 -20.18 -24.86
CA LEU A 287 -11.71 -21.46 -24.31
C LEU A 287 -13.16 -21.80 -24.66
N GLY A 288 -13.92 -20.87 -25.25
CA GLY A 288 -15.31 -21.08 -25.62
C GLY A 288 -16.17 -21.51 -24.43
N LEU A 289 -16.85 -22.65 -24.55
CA LEU A 289 -17.74 -23.20 -23.51
C LEU A 289 -17.03 -23.49 -22.17
N ASN A 290 -15.72 -23.71 -22.19
CA ASN A 290 -14.95 -23.98 -20.96
C ASN A 290 -14.54 -22.71 -20.21
N LYS A 291 -14.83 -21.51 -20.75
CA LYS A 291 -14.42 -20.23 -20.17
C LYS A 291 -14.83 -20.12 -18.71
N GLN A 292 -16.11 -20.33 -18.39
CA GLN A 292 -16.64 -20.17 -17.04
C GLN A 292 -15.96 -21.13 -16.05
N LEU A 293 -15.79 -22.40 -16.45
CA LEU A 293 -15.12 -23.42 -15.62
C LEU A 293 -13.69 -23.03 -15.27
N VAL A 294 -12.95 -22.45 -16.21
CA VAL A 294 -11.56 -22.02 -15.99
C VAL A 294 -11.50 -20.71 -15.21
N GLU A 295 -12.40 -19.79 -15.51
CA GLU A 295 -12.55 -18.51 -14.82
C GLU A 295 -12.80 -18.69 -13.32
N ASP A 296 -13.59 -19.70 -12.95
CA ASP A 296 -13.89 -20.06 -11.56
C ASP A 296 -12.80 -20.90 -10.88
N THR A 297 -11.69 -21.21 -11.53
CA THR A 297 -10.59 -21.93 -10.86
C THR A 297 -9.87 -21.04 -9.85
N PHE A 298 -9.29 -21.66 -8.81
CA PHE A 298 -8.48 -20.95 -7.80
C PHE A 298 -7.41 -20.06 -8.44
N HIS A 299 -6.64 -20.60 -9.39
CA HIS A 299 -5.55 -19.87 -10.05
C HIS A 299 -6.02 -18.63 -10.83
N ILE A 300 -7.07 -18.75 -11.65
CA ILE A 300 -7.58 -17.58 -12.40
C ILE A 300 -8.22 -16.56 -11.46
N THR A 301 -8.96 -17.02 -10.46
CA THR A 301 -9.56 -16.14 -9.45
C THR A 301 -8.47 -15.38 -8.71
N LEU A 302 -7.39 -16.05 -8.30
CA LEU A 302 -6.29 -15.45 -7.54
C LEU A 302 -5.52 -14.41 -8.35
N ILE A 303 -5.16 -14.69 -9.62
CA ILE A 303 -4.46 -13.68 -10.43
C ILE A 303 -5.35 -12.49 -10.75
N LYS A 304 -6.65 -12.69 -11.04
CA LYS A 304 -7.59 -11.58 -11.24
C LYS A 304 -7.75 -10.74 -9.99
N PHE A 305 -7.88 -11.39 -8.83
CA PHE A 305 -7.94 -10.74 -7.53
C PHE A 305 -6.68 -9.91 -7.29
N TYR A 306 -5.50 -10.48 -7.49
CA TYR A 306 -4.24 -9.77 -7.28
C TYR A 306 -4.11 -8.56 -8.22
N LEU A 307 -4.40 -8.72 -9.51
CA LEU A 307 -4.37 -7.59 -10.45
C LEU A 307 -5.37 -6.50 -10.08
N ASN A 308 -6.54 -6.84 -9.52
CA ASN A 308 -7.50 -5.85 -9.04
C ASN A 308 -7.02 -5.17 -7.76
N VAL A 309 -6.39 -5.89 -6.84
CA VAL A 309 -5.80 -5.31 -5.64
C VAL A 309 -4.73 -4.29 -6.00
N ILE A 310 -3.82 -4.62 -6.92
CA ILE A 310 -2.79 -3.67 -7.38
C ILE A 310 -3.43 -2.51 -8.16
N SER A 311 -4.37 -2.76 -9.08
CA SER A 311 -4.99 -1.69 -9.90
C SER A 311 -5.74 -0.64 -9.07
N HIS A 312 -6.18 -0.97 -7.86
CA HIS A 312 -6.99 -0.11 -7.01
C HIS A 312 -6.32 0.20 -5.67
N ASN A 313 -5.02 -0.09 -5.52
CA ASN A 313 -4.23 0.17 -4.31
C ASN A 313 -4.87 -0.37 -3.02
N LEU A 314 -5.38 -1.62 -3.06
CA LEU A 314 -6.08 -2.25 -1.93
C LEU A 314 -5.14 -3.10 -1.05
N ASP A 315 -4.09 -2.47 -0.52
CA ASP A 315 -2.94 -3.13 0.10
C ASP A 315 -3.29 -4.07 1.27
N LYS A 316 -4.44 -3.86 1.92
CA LYS A 316 -4.95 -4.71 3.01
C LYS A 316 -5.08 -6.20 2.63
N TYR A 317 -5.17 -6.53 1.33
CA TYR A 317 -5.28 -7.92 0.86
C TYR A 317 -3.93 -8.54 0.47
N LEU A 318 -2.84 -7.78 0.41
CA LEU A 318 -1.54 -8.28 -0.07
C LEU A 318 -0.98 -9.40 0.81
N SER A 319 -1.17 -9.32 2.13
CA SER A 319 -0.77 -10.38 3.06
C SER A 319 -1.50 -11.70 2.77
N HIS A 320 -2.81 -11.65 2.54
CA HIS A 320 -3.61 -12.83 2.23
C HIS A 320 -3.24 -13.43 0.87
N ILE A 321 -3.01 -12.58 -0.13
CA ILE A 321 -2.54 -13.03 -1.45
C ILE A 321 -1.21 -13.78 -1.31
N ARG A 322 -0.28 -13.25 -0.51
CA ARG A 322 1.00 -13.92 -0.25
C ARG A 322 0.81 -15.31 0.37
N GLU A 323 -0.04 -15.43 1.38
CA GLU A 323 -0.37 -16.73 1.99
C GLU A 323 -0.97 -17.71 0.96
N MET A 324 -1.84 -17.24 0.06
CA MET A 324 -2.45 -18.04 -1.01
C MET A 324 -1.42 -18.49 -2.06
N LEU A 325 -0.47 -17.63 -2.42
CA LEU A 325 0.60 -17.94 -3.36
C LEU A 325 1.52 -19.05 -2.83
N GLU A 326 1.78 -19.07 -1.51
CA GLU A 326 2.61 -20.11 -0.88
C GLU A 326 1.99 -21.52 -0.97
N LEU A 327 0.68 -21.63 -1.22
CA LEU A 327 -0.03 -22.90 -1.41
C LEU A 327 0.14 -23.49 -2.80
N LEU A 328 0.65 -22.71 -3.76
CA LEU A 328 0.71 -23.13 -5.15
C LEU A 328 1.67 -24.34 -5.36
N PRO A 329 1.32 -25.25 -6.28
CA PRO A 329 2.15 -26.39 -6.65
C PRO A 329 3.23 -25.97 -7.66
N LEU A 330 4.22 -25.23 -7.16
CA LEU A 330 5.27 -24.62 -7.99
C LEU A 330 6.60 -25.39 -7.96
N PHE A 331 7.38 -25.24 -9.02
CA PHE A 331 8.80 -25.56 -9.02
C PHE A 331 9.61 -24.55 -8.21
N GLU A 332 10.81 -24.93 -7.79
CA GLU A 332 11.70 -24.04 -7.02
C GLU A 332 12.01 -22.74 -7.78
N GLU A 333 12.23 -22.85 -9.09
CA GLU A 333 12.55 -21.70 -9.96
C GLU A 333 11.36 -20.74 -10.11
N GLU A 334 10.14 -21.18 -9.82
CA GLU A 334 8.93 -20.36 -9.93
C GLU A 334 8.62 -19.61 -8.63
N LYS A 335 9.11 -20.08 -7.48
CA LYS A 335 8.88 -19.44 -6.17
C LYS A 335 9.39 -18.00 -6.10
N GLN A 336 10.44 -17.68 -6.87
CA GLN A 336 10.95 -16.31 -6.96
C GLN A 336 9.88 -15.33 -7.47
N LEU A 337 8.85 -15.78 -8.20
CA LEU A 337 7.79 -14.91 -8.70
C LEU A 337 6.91 -14.29 -7.59
N PHE A 338 7.07 -14.74 -6.34
CA PHE A 338 6.33 -14.23 -5.18
C PHE A 338 7.02 -13.08 -4.45
N GLU A 339 8.31 -12.89 -4.72
CA GLU A 339 9.10 -11.77 -4.20
C GLU A 339 8.91 -10.58 -5.15
N ILE A 340 7.82 -9.85 -4.95
CA ILE A 340 7.52 -8.57 -5.62
C ILE A 340 7.79 -7.44 -4.65
#